data_AF-A0A0W7WC43-F1
#
_entry.id   AF-A0A0W7WC43-F1
#
_cell.length_a   1.000
_cell.length_b   1.000
_cell.length_c   1.000
_cell.angle_alpha   90.00
_cell.angle_beta   90.00
_cell.angle_gamma   90.00
#
_symmetry.space_group_name_H-M   'P 1'
#
loop_
_entity.id
_entity.type
_entity.pdbx_description
1 polymer ?
#
loop_
_entity_poly.entity_id
_entity_poly.type
_entity_poly.pdbx_seq_one_letter_code
_entity_poly.pdbx_strand_id
1 'polypeptide(L)' 'MHFPNELTEVRAVSYGDQWTNMLQPFWALPVLAIAGLKMRDILAYTSVTFLGSGLVMVVAMLLISL' A
#
# COMPACT_ATOMS: atom_id res chain seq x y z
N MET A 1 -23.16 8.22 -10.83
CA MET A 1 -22.41 9.44 -10.44
C MET A 1 -21.17 9.52 -11.32
N HIS A 2 -21.24 10.28 -12.42
CA HIS A 2 -20.14 10.41 -13.39
C HIS A 2 -19.26 11.58 -12.94
N PHE A 3 -18.13 11.27 -12.32
CA PHE A 3 -17.15 12.27 -11.92
C PHE A 3 -16.34 12.68 -13.17
N PRO A 4 -16.00 13.98 -13.34
CA PRO A 4 -15.17 14.44 -14.45
C PRO A 4 -13.87 13.64 -14.56
N ASN A 5 -13.41 13.47 -15.79
CA ASN A 5 -12.22 12.72 -16.21
C ASN A 5 -10.94 13.10 -15.43
N GLU A 6 -10.88 14.32 -14.92
CA GLU A 6 -9.78 14.83 -14.08
C GLU A 6 -9.76 14.18 -12.69
N LEU A 7 -10.94 13.85 -12.13
CA LEU A 7 -11.08 13.21 -10.82
C LEU A 7 -10.82 11.70 -10.85
N THR A 8 -10.84 11.08 -12.03
CA THR A 8 -10.44 9.68 -12.22
C THR A 8 -8.92 9.52 -12.16
N GLU A 9 -8.18 10.46 -12.75
CA GLU A 9 -6.72 10.48 -12.70
C GLU A 9 -6.24 10.71 -11.27
N VAL A 10 -6.82 11.70 -10.57
CA VAL A 10 -6.53 11.97 -9.15
C VAL A 10 -6.82 10.75 -8.29
N ARG A 11 -7.94 10.04 -8.51
CA ARG A 11 -8.25 8.81 -7.78
C ARG A 11 -7.22 7.70 -8.04
N ALA A 12 -6.80 7.50 -9.28
CA ALA A 12 -5.79 6.50 -9.61
C ALA A 12 -4.47 6.78 -8.88
N VAL A 13 -4.02 8.05 -8.86
CA VAL A 13 -2.84 8.47 -8.10
C VAL A 13 -3.04 8.28 -6.59
N SER A 14 -4.21 8.63 -6.07
CA SER A 14 -4.55 8.49 -4.64
C SER A 14 -4.55 7.04 -4.16
N TYR A 15 -4.99 6.10 -5.00
CA TYR A 15 -4.91 4.67 -4.69
C TYR A 15 -3.47 4.17 -4.71
N GLY A 16 -2.64 4.67 -5.64
CA GLY A 16 -1.21 4.38 -5.68
C GLY A 16 -0.45 4.89 -4.45
N ASP A 17 -0.75 6.10 -4.00
CA ASP A 17 -0.17 6.72 -2.80
C ASP A 17 -0.52 5.92 -1.53
N GLN A 18 -1.78 5.51 -1.37
CA GLN A 18 -2.19 4.67 -0.24
C GLN A 18 -1.49 3.31 -0.24
N TRP A 19 -1.23 2.73 -1.43
CA TRP A 19 -0.56 1.44 -1.54
C TRP A 19 0.92 1.51 -1.14
N THR A 20 1.67 2.51 -1.62
CA THR A 20 3.09 2.67 -1.26
C THR A 20 3.29 3.15 0.17
N ASN A 21 2.31 3.87 0.74
CA ASN A 21 2.29 4.27 2.15
C ASN A 21 2.26 3.08 3.12
N MET A 22 1.87 1.88 2.69
CA MET A 22 1.96 0.66 3.51
C MET A 22 3.42 0.21 3.73
N LEU A 23 4.33 0.55 2.81
CA LEU A 23 5.74 0.16 2.89
C LEU A 23 6.51 1.01 3.92
N GLN A 24 6.10 2.25 4.14
CA GLN A 24 6.74 3.19 5.07
C GLN A 24 6.22 2.98 6.50
N PRO A 25 6.97 2.25 7.38
CA PRO A 25 6.46 1.90 8.70
C PRO A 25 6.83 2.99 9.72
N PHE A 26 6.63 4.27 9.38
CA PHE A 26 6.98 5.38 10.28
C PHE A 26 6.12 5.36 11.55
N TRP A 27 4.86 4.94 11.40
CA TRP A 27 3.92 4.71 12.49
C TRP A 27 4.35 3.57 13.42
N ALA A 28 5.17 2.63 12.95
CA ALA A 28 5.62 1.48 13.74
C ALA A 28 6.93 1.74 14.51
N LEU A 29 7.70 2.78 14.14
CA LEU A 29 8.98 3.13 14.78
C LEU A 29 8.85 3.30 16.32
N PRO A 30 7.84 4.01 16.85
CA PRO A 30 7.73 4.21 18.30
C PRO A 30 7.45 2.89 19.03
N VAL A 31 6.59 2.05 18.45
CA VAL A 31 6.21 0.76 19.04
C VAL A 31 7.39 -0.21 19.04
N LEU A 32 8.18 -0.24 17.96
CA LEU A 32 9.42 -1.01 17.88
C LEU A 32 10.44 -0.61 18.96
N ALA A 33 10.59 0.70 19.20
CA ALA A 33 11.51 1.21 20.21
C ALA A 33 11.09 0.76 21.62
N ILE A 34 9.79 0.74 21.92
CA ILE A 34 9.25 0.25 23.20
C ILE A 34 9.38 -1.27 23.30
N ALA A 35 9.15 -2.00 22.21
CA ALA A 35 9.20 -3.46 22.18
C ALA A 35 10.63 -4.03 22.10
N GLY A 36 11.66 -3.19 21.89
CA GLY A 36 13.05 -3.63 21.71
C GLY A 36 13.28 -4.47 20.45
N LEU A 37 12.39 -4.35 19.46
CA LEU A 37 12.40 -5.13 18.22
C LEU A 37 13.21 -4.43 17.14
N LYS A 38 13.76 -5.20 16.20
CA LYS A 38 14.58 -4.66 15.10
C LYS A 38 13.69 -4.12 13.98
N MET A 39 14.08 -2.98 13.42
CA MET A 39 13.42 -2.35 12.26
C MET A 39 13.20 -3.32 11.09
N ARG A 40 14.19 -4.20 10.87
CA ARG A 40 14.22 -5.15 9.77
C ARG A 40 13.05 -6.14 9.81
N ASP A 41 12.56 -6.49 11.00
CA ASP A 41 11.52 -7.50 11.16
C ASP A 41 10.16 -6.93 10.70
N ILE A 42 9.91 -5.65 10.98
CA ILE A 42 8.71 -4.96 10.50
C ILE A 42 8.79 -4.62 9.02
N LEU A 43 9.95 -4.14 8.54
CA LEU A 43 10.12 -3.84 7.12
C LEU A 43 9.95 -5.08 6.25
N ALA A 44 10.41 -6.24 6.70
CA ALA A 44 10.17 -7.50 5.99
C ALA A 44 8.67 -7.83 5.92
N TYR A 45 7.94 -7.67 7.03
CA TYR A 45 6.49 -7.89 7.07
C TYR A 45 5.71 -6.92 6.18
N THR A 46 6.02 -5.61 6.24
CA THR A 46 5.36 -4.61 5.40
C THR A 46 5.70 -4.78 3.93
N SER A 47 6.93 -5.20 3.60
CA SER A 47 7.34 -5.51 2.22
C SER A 47 6.58 -6.71 1.65
N VAL A 48 6.40 -7.78 2.43
CA VAL A 48 5.59 -8.95 2.01
C VAL A 48 4.13 -8.55 1.81
N THR A 49 3.59 -7.73 2.71
CA THR A 49 2.22 -7.22 2.61
C THR A 49 2.04 -6.33 1.38
N PHE A 50 3.02 -5.46 1.08
CA PHE A 50 3.04 -4.60 -0.09
C PHE A 50 3.05 -5.38 -1.41
N LEU A 51 3.88 -6.42 -1.50
CA LEU A 51 3.93 -7.31 -2.67
C LEU A 51 2.67 -8.14 -2.82
N GLY A 52 2.14 -8.67 -1.71
CA GLY A 52 0.90 -9.46 -1.69
C GLY A 52 -0.32 -8.63 -2.11
N SER A 53 -0.47 -7.42 -1.57
CA SER A 53 -1.56 -6.52 -1.95
C SER A 53 -1.42 -6.03 -3.40
N GLY A 54 -0.19 -5.80 -3.86
CA GLY A 54 0.11 -5.49 -5.26
C GLY A 54 -0.33 -6.60 -6.21
N LEU A 55 -0.04 -7.85 -5.87
CA LEU A 55 -0.47 -9.00 -6.65
C LEU A 55 -2.00 -9.09 -6.73
N VAL A 56 -2.69 -8.94 -5.59
CA VAL A 56 -4.16 -8.92 -5.53
C VAL A 56 -4.73 -7.78 -6.38
N MET A 57 -4.15 -6.59 -6.32
CA MET A 57 -4.58 -5.43 -7.09
C MET A 57 -4.41 -5.65 -8.59
N VAL A 58 -3.26 -6.16 -9.03
CA VAL A 58 -2.99 -6.48 -10.44
C VAL A 58 -3.97 -7.54 -10.96
N VAL A 59 -4.18 -8.62 -10.18
CA VAL A 59 -5.13 -9.68 -10.55
C VAL A 59 -6.56 -9.14 -10.64
N ALA A 60 -7.00 -8.35 -9.66
CA ALA A 60 -8.33 -7.75 -9.66
C ALA A 60 -8.54 -6.81 -10.86
N MET A 61 -7.55 -5.97 -11.19
CA MET A 61 -7.61 -5.10 -12.37
C MET A 61 -7.65 -5.90 -13.67
N LEU A 62 -6.86 -6.97 -13.78
CA LEU A 62 -6.87 -7.87 -14.94
C LEU A 62 -8.22 -8.56 -15.11
N LEU A 63 -8.81 -9.07 -14.03
CA LEU A 63 -10.12 -9.73 -14.05
C LEU A 63 -11.28 -8.77 -14.35
N ILE A 64 -11.22 -7.54 -13.87
CA ILE A 64 -12.23 -6.49 -14.16
C ILE A 64 -12.09 -5.96 -15.60
N SER A 65 -10.89 -6.01 -16.18
CA SER A 65 -10.62 -5.50 -17.53
C SER A 65 -10.86 -6.54 -18.65
N LEU A 66 -11.16 -7.80 -18.29
CA LEU A 66 -11.51 -8.88 -19.21
C LEU A 66 -13.02 -8.94 -19.41
#